data_AF-A0A2W0EDD4-F1
#
_entry.id   AF-A0A2W0EDD4-F1
#
_cell.length_a   1.000
_cell.length_b   1.000
_cell.length_c   1.000
_cell.angle_alpha   90.00
_cell.angle_beta   90.00
_cell.angle_gamma   90.00
#
_symmetry.space_group_name_H-M   'P 1'
#
loop_
_entity.id
_entity.type
_entity.pdbx_description
1 polymer ?
#
loop_
_entity_poly.entity_id
_entity_poly.type
_entity_poly.pdbx_seq_one_letter_code
_entity_poly.pdbx_strand_id
1 'polypeptide(L)'
;MTDDGTDRSARRGPEQQDDDLDRVFGPETASVPTRTRARTWFVIGGSVLAVAAVIAVVLGSIIGSVQNGIGGVFPRPDIALDRFDTRVDDLPGVTGVLHHAPSKTAFASYDAVASVRADPSLDPAARRDLVAAISRAADESGGNGVRVVVIADLGNLQIGVTGTGAVAAKRLALADTLDHIGGVTEVRCSWERGGDASDADGDQSIVVRTPGRGAAVPPIVSRVTEETQKVFPGADVQVIAPE
;
A
#
# COMPACT_ATOMS: atom_id res chain seq x y z
N MET A 1 -47.95 77.21 -19.58
CA MET A 1 -49.16 78.06 -19.58
C MET A 1 -50.22 77.23 -20.27
N THR A 2 -51.17 76.56 -19.61
CA THR A 2 -51.71 76.56 -18.24
C THR A 2 -52.49 75.23 -18.18
N ASP A 3 -51.99 74.24 -17.46
CA ASP A 3 -52.58 73.70 -16.22
C ASP A 3 -54.09 73.95 -16.07
N ASP A 4 -54.89 72.88 -16.10
CA ASP A 4 -56.11 72.80 -15.29
C ASP A 4 -56.33 71.35 -14.88
N GLY A 5 -56.31 71.13 -13.57
CA GLY A 5 -56.62 69.87 -12.93
C GLY A 5 -57.83 70.06 -12.03
N THR A 6 -58.61 69.00 -11.86
CA THR A 6 -59.35 68.66 -10.62
C THR A 6 -59.85 67.22 -10.80
N ASP A 7 -59.38 66.16 -10.13
CA ASP A 7 -59.23 65.81 -8.71
C ASP A 7 -60.32 64.79 -8.26
N ARG A 8 -59.86 63.71 -7.58
CA ARG A 8 -60.54 62.83 -6.59
C ARG A 8 -61.13 61.44 -6.94
N SER A 9 -60.28 60.43 -6.68
CA SER A 9 -60.37 59.42 -5.58
C SER A 9 -61.16 58.08 -5.68
N ALA A 10 -60.43 57.00 -5.31
CA ALA A 10 -60.79 55.68 -4.75
C ALA A 10 -61.39 54.64 -5.74
N ARG A 11 -61.10 53.32 -5.73
CA ARG A 11 -60.82 52.36 -4.64
C ARG A 11 -60.27 51.01 -5.21
N ARG A 12 -59.61 50.22 -4.34
CA ARG A 12 -58.94 48.89 -4.48
C ARG A 12 -59.63 47.77 -5.30
N GLY A 13 -58.79 46.91 -5.89
CA GLY A 13 -58.94 45.42 -5.89
C GLY A 13 -58.41 44.70 -7.15
N PRO A 14 -57.50 43.72 -7.06
CA PRO A 14 -57.19 42.80 -8.17
C PRO A 14 -58.07 41.54 -8.07
N GLU A 15 -58.93 41.32 -9.06
CA GLU A 15 -59.66 40.06 -9.34
C GLU A 15 -58.68 39.13 -10.10
N GLN A 16 -58.18 38.01 -9.53
CA GLN A 16 -58.85 36.72 -9.34
C GLN A 16 -59.36 36.12 -10.66
N GLN A 17 -58.44 35.60 -11.47
CA GLN A 17 -58.74 34.66 -12.57
C GLN A 17 -58.51 33.25 -12.04
N ASP A 18 -59.60 32.65 -11.55
CA ASP A 18 -59.69 31.24 -11.19
C ASP A 18 -60.09 30.41 -12.41
N ASP A 19 -59.18 29.50 -12.78
CA ASP A 19 -59.34 28.17 -13.36
C ASP A 19 -60.65 27.77 -14.06
N ASP A 20 -60.66 27.92 -15.39
CA ASP A 20 -61.66 27.36 -16.32
C ASP A 20 -61.36 25.91 -16.77
N LEU A 21 -60.63 25.13 -15.96
CA LEU A 21 -60.18 23.77 -16.31
C LEU A 21 -61.01 22.64 -15.66
N ASP A 22 -61.91 22.95 -14.73
CA ASP A 22 -62.64 21.95 -13.93
C ASP A 22 -63.97 21.46 -14.55
N ARG A 23 -64.30 21.87 -15.78
CA ARG A 23 -65.58 21.52 -16.41
C ARG A 23 -65.52 20.36 -17.43
N VAL A 24 -64.32 19.89 -17.78
CA VAL A 24 -64.14 18.92 -18.89
C VAL A 24 -63.98 17.48 -18.40
N PHE A 25 -63.71 17.22 -17.12
CA PHE A 25 -63.49 15.86 -16.61
C PHE A 25 -64.39 15.58 -15.41
N GLY A 26 -65.43 14.75 -15.62
CA GLY A 26 -66.40 14.34 -14.59
C GLY A 26 -65.82 13.52 -13.43
N PRO A 27 -66.63 13.27 -12.38
CA PRO A 27 -66.17 12.93 -11.03
C PRO A 27 -65.90 11.42 -10.82
N GLU A 28 -65.19 10.77 -11.74
CA GLU A 28 -64.88 9.33 -11.66
C GLU A 28 -63.41 9.05 -12.08
N THR A 29 -62.46 9.86 -11.63
CA THR A 29 -61.03 9.49 -11.67
C THR A 29 -60.43 9.62 -10.28
N ALA A 30 -60.61 8.56 -9.50
CA ALA A 30 -60.02 8.38 -8.19
C ALA A 30 -58.51 8.67 -8.24
N SER A 31 -58.09 9.64 -7.44
CA SER A 31 -56.69 10.00 -7.21
C SER A 31 -55.92 8.79 -6.67
N VAL A 32 -55.03 8.22 -7.49
CA VAL A 32 -53.98 7.32 -7.00
C VAL A 32 -52.99 8.18 -6.19
N PRO A 33 -52.75 7.90 -4.90
CA PRO A 33 -51.78 8.68 -4.13
C PRO A 33 -50.38 8.31 -4.60
N THR A 34 -49.79 9.15 -5.46
CA THR A 34 -48.35 9.08 -5.75
C THR A 34 -47.57 9.63 -4.56
N ARG A 35 -47.40 8.76 -3.57
CA ARG A 35 -46.41 8.91 -2.52
C ARG A 35 -45.02 9.01 -3.15
N THR A 36 -44.18 9.82 -2.52
CA THR A 36 -42.70 9.89 -2.61
C THR A 36 -42.07 10.71 -3.74
N ARG A 37 -41.97 12.03 -3.51
CA ARG A 37 -41.03 12.93 -4.22
C ARG A 37 -39.99 13.58 -3.30
N ALA A 38 -39.66 12.93 -2.18
CA ALA A 38 -38.60 13.39 -1.24
C ALA A 38 -37.31 12.55 -1.32
N ARG A 39 -37.35 11.35 -1.93
CA ARG A 39 -36.22 10.40 -1.90
C ARG A 39 -35.18 10.65 -3.01
N THR A 40 -35.56 11.35 -4.08
CA THR A 40 -34.68 11.59 -5.24
C THR A 40 -33.66 12.69 -5.00
N TRP A 41 -33.99 13.73 -4.21
CA TRP A 41 -33.06 14.82 -3.89
C TRP A 41 -31.88 14.34 -3.02
N PHE A 42 -32.13 13.42 -2.09
CA PHE A 42 -31.08 12.83 -1.26
C PHE A 42 -30.11 11.94 -2.06
N VAL A 43 -30.61 11.22 -3.08
CA VAL A 43 -29.76 10.35 -3.91
C VAL A 43 -28.88 11.17 -4.85
N ILE A 44 -29.42 12.24 -5.45
CA ILE A 44 -28.62 13.12 -6.34
C ILE A 44 -27.64 13.97 -5.52
N GLY A 45 -28.07 14.57 -4.40
CA GLY A 45 -27.19 15.35 -3.52
C GLY A 45 -26.10 14.49 -2.87
N GLY A 46 -26.43 13.27 -2.45
CA GLY A 46 -25.47 12.31 -1.89
C GLY A 46 -24.46 11.81 -2.93
N SER A 47 -24.88 11.58 -4.17
CA SER A 47 -23.99 11.17 -5.27
C SER A 47 -23.00 12.28 -5.64
N VAL A 48 -23.44 13.53 -5.71
CA VAL A 48 -22.55 14.68 -5.99
C VAL A 48 -21.54 14.89 -4.86
N LEU A 49 -21.95 14.75 -3.60
CA LEU A 49 -21.03 14.82 -2.45
C LEU A 49 -20.01 13.68 -2.44
N ALA A 50 -20.43 12.46 -2.79
CA ALA A 50 -19.52 11.33 -2.92
C ALA A 50 -18.51 11.55 -4.06
N VAL A 51 -18.95 12.02 -5.22
CA VAL A 51 -18.06 12.33 -6.36
C VAL A 51 -17.11 13.48 -6.00
N ALA A 52 -17.59 14.53 -5.35
CA ALA A 52 -16.74 15.63 -4.90
C ALA A 52 -15.71 15.18 -3.84
N ALA A 53 -16.09 14.29 -2.93
CA ALA A 53 -15.18 13.69 -1.96
C ALA A 53 -14.14 12.79 -2.64
N VAL A 54 -14.54 11.97 -3.62
CA VAL A 54 -13.61 11.17 -4.42
C VAL A 54 -12.66 12.06 -5.20
N ILE A 55 -13.16 13.10 -5.87
CA ILE A 55 -12.33 14.08 -6.59
C ILE A 55 -11.40 14.81 -5.63
N ALA A 56 -11.84 15.19 -4.43
CA ALA A 56 -10.99 15.82 -3.42
C ALA A 56 -9.92 14.86 -2.88
N VAL A 57 -10.23 13.58 -2.71
CA VAL A 57 -9.26 12.53 -2.32
C VAL A 57 -8.26 12.29 -3.44
N VAL A 58 -8.71 12.19 -4.69
CA VAL A 58 -7.84 11.99 -5.86
C VAL A 58 -6.98 13.23 -6.11
N LEU A 59 -7.55 14.43 -6.05
CA LEU A 59 -6.78 15.67 -6.14
C LEU A 59 -5.86 15.86 -4.94
N GLY A 60 -6.28 15.44 -3.74
CA GLY A 60 -5.45 15.43 -2.54
C GLY A 60 -4.26 14.47 -2.65
N SER A 61 -4.44 13.30 -3.27
CA SER A 61 -3.34 12.38 -3.53
C SER A 61 -2.39 12.91 -4.62
N ILE A 62 -2.94 13.59 -5.64
CA ILE A 62 -2.15 14.27 -6.67
C ILE A 62 -1.37 15.44 -6.04
N ILE A 63 -1.98 16.26 -5.19
CA ILE A 63 -1.32 17.39 -4.53
C ILE A 63 -0.31 16.93 -3.47
N GLY A 64 -0.58 15.83 -2.75
CA GLY A 64 0.40 15.17 -1.88
C GLY A 64 1.61 14.60 -2.63
N SER A 65 1.41 14.21 -3.90
CA SER A 65 2.50 13.87 -4.82
C SER A 65 3.30 15.11 -5.27
N VAL A 66 2.64 16.26 -5.42
CA VAL A 66 3.27 17.53 -5.85
C VAL A 66 4.01 18.24 -4.71
N GLN A 67 3.53 18.16 -3.47
CA GLN A 67 4.19 18.80 -2.30
C GLN A 67 5.41 18.04 -1.78
N ASN A 68 5.63 16.80 -2.21
CA ASN A 68 6.86 16.04 -1.98
C ASN A 68 7.97 16.33 -3.00
N GLY A 69 7.78 17.31 -3.89
CA GLY A 69 8.79 17.74 -4.84
C GLY A 69 8.52 19.14 -5.38
N ILE A 70 9.15 20.15 -4.79
CA ILE A 70 9.42 21.39 -5.52
C ILE A 70 10.40 21.02 -6.65
N GLY A 71 9.87 20.63 -7.83
CA GLY A 71 10.64 20.23 -9.03
C GLY A 71 10.42 18.81 -9.60
N GLY A 72 9.46 18.02 -9.09
CA GLY A 72 8.68 16.98 -9.77
C GLY A 72 9.24 15.96 -10.81
N VAL A 73 10.54 15.75 -11.03
CA VAL A 73 11.02 14.80 -12.07
C VAL A 73 12.14 13.85 -11.61
N PHE A 74 12.79 14.12 -10.49
CA PHE A 74 13.98 13.35 -10.09
C PHE A 74 13.72 12.45 -8.87
N PRO A 75 14.09 11.16 -8.95
CA PRO A 75 14.02 10.24 -7.81
C PRO A 75 14.84 10.76 -6.62
N ARG A 76 14.27 10.65 -5.41
CA ARG A 76 14.93 11.04 -4.15
C ARG A 76 14.98 9.85 -3.20
N PRO A 77 15.99 8.97 -3.30
CA PRO A 77 16.10 7.80 -2.45
C PRO A 77 16.24 8.17 -0.97
N ASP A 78 16.98 9.22 -0.63
CA ASP A 78 17.21 9.63 0.76
C ASP A 78 15.89 10.05 1.45
N ILE A 79 15.04 10.82 0.76
CA ILE A 79 13.73 11.23 1.30
C ILE A 79 12.79 10.01 1.49
N ALA A 80 12.90 8.99 0.64
CA ALA A 80 12.15 7.76 0.81
C ALA A 80 12.64 6.98 2.05
N LEU A 81 13.95 7.00 2.33
CA LEU A 81 14.52 6.41 3.55
C LEU A 81 14.14 7.19 4.81
N ASP A 82 14.16 8.52 4.79
CA ASP A 82 13.71 9.34 5.94
C ASP A 82 12.24 9.05 6.31
N ARG A 83 11.40 8.89 5.29
CA ARG A 83 9.99 8.49 5.44
C ARG A 83 9.85 7.06 5.96
N PHE A 84 10.74 6.17 5.56
CA PHE A 84 10.77 4.79 6.03
C PHE A 84 11.17 4.73 7.51
N ASP A 85 12.22 5.44 7.91
CA ASP A 85 12.69 5.52 9.31
C ASP A 85 11.57 6.00 10.23
N THR A 86 10.88 7.08 9.85
CA THR A 86 9.73 7.61 10.61
C THR A 86 8.62 6.58 10.85
N ARG A 87 8.48 5.58 9.97
CA ARG A 87 7.49 4.50 10.11
C ARG A 87 8.01 3.27 10.85
N VAL A 88 9.32 3.06 10.86
CA VAL A 88 9.95 1.81 11.34
C VAL A 88 10.56 1.95 12.73
N ASP A 89 11.04 3.13 13.11
CA ASP A 89 11.70 3.36 14.40
C ASP A 89 10.79 3.04 15.60
N ASP A 90 9.48 3.24 15.45
CA ASP A 90 8.48 2.97 16.50
C ASP A 90 7.91 1.54 16.44
N LEU A 91 8.34 0.69 15.49
CA LEU A 91 7.81 -0.66 15.39
C LEU A 91 8.34 -1.55 16.54
N PRO A 92 7.44 -2.26 17.25
CA PRO A 92 7.86 -3.19 18.30
C PRO A 92 8.85 -4.22 17.78
N GLY A 93 9.99 -4.35 18.47
CA GLY A 93 11.02 -5.31 18.13
C GLY A 93 12.07 -4.80 17.14
N VAL A 94 11.98 -3.57 16.62
CA VAL A 94 13.09 -2.95 15.89
C VAL A 94 14.16 -2.46 16.88
N THR A 95 15.42 -2.74 16.57
CA THR A 95 16.59 -2.35 17.40
C THR A 95 17.55 -1.43 16.65
N GLY A 96 17.40 -1.32 15.33
CA GLY A 96 18.13 -0.34 14.53
C GLY A 96 17.83 -0.45 13.04
N VAL A 97 18.07 0.64 12.33
CA VAL A 97 17.97 0.75 10.87
C VAL A 97 19.32 1.20 10.33
N LEU A 98 19.80 0.54 9.27
CA LEU A 98 21.02 0.89 8.57
C LEU A 98 20.69 1.16 7.10
N HIS A 99 21.05 2.35 6.61
CA HIS A 99 20.91 2.69 5.21
C HIS A 99 22.13 2.24 4.40
N HIS A 100 21.88 1.84 3.16
CA HIS A 100 22.91 1.51 2.19
C HIS A 100 22.85 2.46 1.01
N ALA A 101 23.91 2.47 0.20
CA ALA A 101 23.91 3.24 -1.03
C ALA A 101 22.73 2.81 -1.93
N PRO A 102 21.93 3.76 -2.45
CA PRO A 102 20.82 3.42 -3.32
C PRO A 102 21.32 2.80 -4.62
N SER A 103 20.61 1.81 -5.12
CA SER A 103 20.90 1.16 -6.40
C SER A 103 20.10 1.82 -7.52
N LYS A 104 20.74 2.11 -8.65
CA LYS A 104 20.04 2.65 -9.83
C LYS A 104 19.50 1.50 -10.67
N THR A 105 18.19 1.43 -10.83
CA THR A 105 17.51 0.35 -11.56
C THR A 105 17.11 0.76 -12.98
N ALA A 106 16.85 2.06 -13.22
CA ALA A 106 16.56 2.59 -14.55
C ALA A 106 16.96 4.06 -14.68
N PHE A 107 16.68 4.68 -15.83
CA PHE A 107 17.03 6.08 -16.11
C PHE A 107 16.57 7.05 -15.00
N ALA A 108 15.35 6.87 -14.52
CA ALA A 108 14.75 7.63 -13.42
C ALA A 108 14.13 6.69 -12.37
N SER A 109 14.79 5.56 -12.09
CA SER A 109 14.36 4.63 -11.05
C SER A 109 15.50 4.17 -10.15
N TYR A 110 15.22 4.07 -8.86
CA TYR A 110 16.19 3.68 -7.83
C TYR A 110 15.54 2.74 -6.82
N ASP A 111 16.34 1.81 -6.31
CA ASP A 111 16.06 1.12 -5.07
C ASP A 111 16.79 1.84 -3.93
N ALA A 112 16.01 2.37 -2.99
CA ALA A 112 16.49 2.85 -1.71
C ALA A 112 16.64 1.65 -0.77
N VAL A 113 17.87 1.35 -0.36
CA VAL A 113 18.18 0.08 0.31
C VAL A 113 18.44 0.31 1.79
N ALA A 114 17.75 -0.46 2.64
CA ALA A 114 17.94 -0.44 4.08
C ALA A 114 18.09 -1.85 4.67
N SER A 115 18.65 -1.94 5.87
CA SER A 115 18.59 -3.13 6.71
C SER A 115 17.97 -2.78 8.05
N VAL A 116 16.96 -3.54 8.45
CA VAL A 116 16.28 -3.37 9.73
C VAL A 116 16.73 -4.52 10.64
N ARG A 117 17.38 -4.20 11.74
CA ARG A 117 17.74 -5.17 12.77
C ARG A 117 16.60 -5.28 13.77
N ALA A 118 16.11 -6.50 13.97
CA ALA A 118 15.10 -6.82 14.95
C ALA A 118 15.71 -7.47 16.20
N ASP A 119 14.95 -7.45 17.29
CA ASP A 119 15.24 -8.21 18.49
C ASP A 119 15.19 -9.72 18.15
N PRO A 120 16.30 -10.47 18.33
CA PRO A 120 16.34 -11.89 18.00
C PRO A 120 15.48 -12.76 18.92
N SER A 121 14.98 -12.22 20.03
CA SER A 121 14.13 -12.93 20.99
C SER A 121 12.63 -12.86 20.66
N LEU A 122 12.25 -12.19 19.57
CA LEU A 122 10.86 -12.13 19.11
C LEU A 122 10.31 -13.54 18.86
N ASP A 123 9.10 -13.79 19.37
CA ASP A 123 8.38 -15.01 19.07
C ASP A 123 7.96 -15.07 17.57
N PRO A 124 7.60 -16.26 17.06
CA PRO A 124 7.24 -16.40 15.65
C PRO A 124 6.02 -15.58 15.20
N ALA A 125 5.11 -15.19 16.11
CA ALA A 125 3.98 -14.35 15.76
C ALA A 125 4.40 -12.89 15.63
N ALA A 126 5.12 -12.37 16.62
CA ALA A 126 5.67 -11.03 16.62
C ALA A 126 6.63 -10.81 15.43
N ARG A 127 7.43 -11.82 15.08
CA ARG A 127 8.30 -11.78 13.89
C ARG A 127 7.51 -11.65 12.57
N ARG A 128 6.41 -12.39 12.42
CA ARG A 128 5.53 -12.27 11.25
C ARG A 128 4.87 -10.89 11.17
N ASP A 129 4.39 -10.40 12.31
CA ASP A 129 3.75 -9.08 12.39
C ASP A 129 4.74 -7.96 12.08
N LEU A 130 5.99 -8.08 12.57
CA LEU A 130 7.07 -7.14 12.27
C LEU A 130 7.43 -7.13 10.78
N VAL A 131 7.62 -8.30 10.15
CA VAL A 131 7.93 -8.36 8.70
C VAL A 131 6.78 -7.79 7.87
N ALA A 132 5.53 -8.04 8.25
CA ALA A 132 4.37 -7.43 7.59
C ALA A 132 4.33 -5.90 7.77
N ALA A 133 4.68 -5.39 8.96
CA ALA A 133 4.76 -3.96 9.23
C ALA A 133 5.90 -3.29 8.44
N ILE A 134 7.08 -3.90 8.39
CA ILE A 134 8.22 -3.43 7.58
C ILE A 134 7.85 -3.40 6.10
N SER A 135 7.19 -4.44 5.58
CA SER A 135 6.77 -4.48 4.17
C SER A 135 5.79 -3.36 3.84
N ARG A 136 4.80 -3.11 4.72
CA ARG A 136 3.87 -1.98 4.57
C ARG A 136 4.61 -0.64 4.61
N ALA A 137 5.53 -0.46 5.56
CA ALA A 137 6.32 0.76 5.67
C ALA A 137 7.18 1.00 4.42
N ALA A 138 7.79 -0.05 3.85
CA ALA A 138 8.57 0.04 2.62
C ALA A 138 7.70 0.45 1.42
N ASP A 139 6.52 -0.15 1.27
CA ASP A 139 5.57 0.18 0.19
C ASP A 139 5.09 1.64 0.28
N GLU A 140 4.72 2.10 1.48
CA GLU A 140 4.22 3.47 1.71
C GLU A 140 5.31 4.56 1.67
N SER A 141 6.58 4.18 1.75
CA SER A 141 7.70 5.13 1.76
C SER A 141 8.29 5.37 0.38
N GLY A 142 8.05 4.43 -0.56
CA GLY A 142 8.40 4.59 -1.97
C GLY A 142 7.59 5.69 -2.68
N GLY A 143 7.96 5.96 -3.93
CA GLY A 143 7.29 6.94 -4.79
C GLY A 143 8.24 7.58 -5.81
N ASN A 144 7.70 8.17 -6.88
CA ASN A 144 8.45 8.91 -7.91
C ASN A 144 9.74 8.20 -8.39
N GLY A 145 9.60 6.96 -8.85
CA GLY A 145 10.71 6.15 -9.35
C GLY A 145 11.59 5.53 -8.26
N VAL A 146 11.33 5.80 -6.98
CA VAL A 146 12.03 5.15 -5.85
C VAL A 146 11.18 4.04 -5.28
N ARG A 147 11.78 2.86 -5.10
CA ARG A 147 11.22 1.77 -4.30
C ARG A 147 12.09 1.57 -3.07
N VAL A 148 11.49 1.40 -1.90
CA VAL A 148 12.25 1.03 -0.70
C VAL A 148 12.35 -0.49 -0.64
N VAL A 149 13.58 -0.97 -0.46
CA VAL A 149 13.91 -2.38 -0.39
C VAL A 149 14.69 -2.62 0.89
N VAL A 150 14.30 -3.64 1.65
CA VAL A 150 14.78 -3.84 3.01
C VAL A 150 15.31 -5.26 3.19
N ILE A 151 16.40 -5.41 3.93
CA ILE A 151 16.79 -6.70 4.52
C ILE A 151 16.40 -6.67 6.00
N ALA A 152 15.46 -7.50 6.41
CA ALA A 152 15.12 -7.70 7.81
C ALA A 152 16.10 -8.71 8.43
N ASP A 153 16.97 -8.25 9.32
CA ASP A 153 17.89 -9.04 10.14
C ASP A 153 17.18 -9.42 11.45
N LEU A 154 16.76 -10.68 11.54
CA LEU A 154 15.95 -11.23 12.63
C LEU A 154 16.81 -12.15 13.53
N GLY A 155 18.13 -11.97 13.53
CA GLY A 155 19.08 -12.83 14.24
C GLY A 155 19.65 -13.93 13.35
N ASN A 156 19.17 -15.17 13.51
CA ASN A 156 19.57 -16.31 12.67
C ASN A 156 18.88 -16.30 11.30
N LEU A 157 17.85 -15.47 11.10
CA LEU A 157 17.12 -15.34 9.85
C LEU A 157 17.34 -13.96 9.24
N GLN A 158 17.65 -13.92 7.94
CA GLN A 158 17.69 -12.68 7.15
C GLN A 158 16.71 -12.77 5.99
N ILE A 159 15.75 -11.84 5.92
CA ILE A 159 14.66 -11.86 4.94
C ILE A 159 14.70 -10.62 4.06
N GLY A 160 14.65 -10.83 2.75
CA GLY A 160 14.41 -9.76 1.79
C GLY A 160 12.95 -9.30 1.82
N VAL A 161 12.73 -8.03 2.11
CA VAL A 161 11.43 -7.38 2.14
C VAL A 161 11.35 -6.34 1.04
N THR A 162 10.40 -6.55 0.14
CA THR A 162 10.00 -5.61 -0.91
C THR A 162 8.59 -5.08 -0.59
N GLY A 163 8.07 -4.16 -1.39
CA GLY A 163 6.71 -3.63 -1.21
C GLY A 163 5.60 -4.68 -1.28
N THR A 164 5.87 -5.88 -1.83
CA THR A 164 4.88 -6.97 -1.81
C THR A 164 4.99 -7.83 -0.54
N GLY A 165 4.12 -7.57 0.43
CA GLY A 165 4.06 -8.32 1.69
C GLY A 165 3.85 -9.83 1.51
N ALA A 166 3.24 -10.26 0.41
CA ALA A 166 3.03 -11.68 0.12
C ALA A 166 4.35 -12.45 -0.10
N VAL A 167 5.32 -11.86 -0.81
CA VAL A 167 6.60 -12.53 -1.07
C VAL A 167 7.50 -12.49 0.15
N ALA A 168 7.49 -11.38 0.89
CA ALA A 168 8.15 -11.30 2.20
C ALA A 168 7.63 -12.38 3.17
N ALA A 169 6.31 -12.59 3.21
CA ALA A 169 5.71 -13.65 4.02
C ALA A 169 6.13 -15.06 3.57
N LYS A 170 6.19 -15.32 2.25
CA LYS A 170 6.72 -16.59 1.71
C LYS A 170 8.18 -16.81 2.10
N ARG A 171 9.04 -15.80 1.97
CA ARG A 171 10.47 -15.86 2.35
C ARG A 171 10.62 -16.15 3.84
N LEU A 172 9.84 -15.48 4.69
CA LEU A 172 9.86 -15.73 6.14
C LEU A 172 9.44 -17.18 6.47
N ALA A 173 8.32 -17.65 5.90
CA ALA A 173 7.85 -19.01 6.13
C ALA A 173 8.86 -20.07 5.65
N LEU A 174 9.51 -19.83 4.50
CA LEU A 174 10.60 -20.68 4.04
C LEU A 174 11.79 -20.64 5.00
N ALA A 175 12.22 -19.46 5.43
CA ALA A 175 13.34 -19.32 6.36
C ALA A 175 13.08 -20.03 7.69
N ASP A 176 11.89 -19.87 8.28
CA ASP A 176 11.49 -20.61 9.47
C ASP A 176 11.50 -22.13 9.21
N THR A 177 11.06 -22.60 8.04
CA THR A 177 11.09 -24.04 7.68
C THR A 177 12.52 -24.56 7.58
N LEU A 178 13.43 -23.80 6.97
CA LEU A 178 14.83 -24.17 6.78
C LEU A 178 15.61 -24.14 8.10
N ASP A 179 15.30 -23.20 8.99
CA ASP A 179 15.93 -23.08 10.32
C ASP A 179 15.63 -24.27 11.23
N HIS A 180 14.48 -24.94 11.02
CA HIS A 180 14.13 -26.17 11.72
C HIS A 180 14.82 -27.43 11.15
N ILE A 181 15.56 -27.32 10.04
CA ILE A 181 16.36 -28.44 9.53
C ILE A 181 17.55 -28.65 10.47
N GLY A 182 17.68 -29.86 11.01
CA GLY A 182 18.79 -30.21 11.90
C GLY A 182 20.15 -29.90 11.27
N GLY A 183 20.96 -29.11 11.97
CA GLY A 183 22.29 -28.69 11.50
C GLY A 183 22.30 -27.38 10.71
N VAL A 184 21.19 -26.66 10.60
CA VAL A 184 21.17 -25.27 10.11
C VAL A 184 21.45 -24.30 11.26
N THR A 185 22.16 -23.21 10.97
CA THR A 185 22.57 -22.19 11.96
C THR A 185 22.23 -20.76 11.56
N GLU A 186 22.15 -20.50 10.26
CA GLU A 186 21.72 -19.21 9.72
C GLU A 186 21.00 -19.47 8.40
N VAL A 187 19.92 -18.73 8.16
CA VAL A 187 19.18 -18.78 6.90
C VAL A 187 19.00 -17.38 6.37
N ARG A 188 19.33 -17.19 5.11
CA ARG A 188 19.02 -15.98 4.36
C ARG A 188 18.14 -16.32 3.19
N CYS A 189 16.97 -15.69 3.13
CA CYS A 189 16.03 -15.77 2.02
C CYS A 189 15.83 -14.38 1.44
N SER A 190 16.53 -14.05 0.35
CA SER A 190 16.43 -12.75 -0.33
C SER A 190 16.66 -12.92 -1.84
N TRP A 191 16.98 -11.83 -2.54
CA TRP A 191 17.64 -11.89 -3.85
C TRP A 191 19.15 -12.00 -3.69
N GLU A 192 19.86 -12.19 -4.82
CA GLU A 192 21.31 -12.24 -4.87
C GLU A 192 21.95 -10.99 -4.22
N ARG A 193 23.01 -11.18 -3.43
CA ARG A 193 23.70 -10.05 -2.78
C ARG A 193 24.36 -9.17 -3.84
N GLY A 194 23.93 -7.91 -3.91
CA GLY A 194 24.42 -6.97 -4.92
C GLY A 194 23.72 -7.09 -6.27
N GLY A 195 22.77 -8.02 -6.41
CA GLY A 195 21.84 -8.09 -7.53
C GLY A 195 20.63 -7.17 -7.32
N ASP A 196 19.81 -7.04 -8.37
CA ASP A 196 18.59 -6.26 -8.33
C ASP A 196 17.53 -6.93 -7.43
N ALA A 197 16.82 -6.11 -6.66
CA ALA A 197 15.76 -6.62 -5.82
C ALA A 197 14.57 -7.09 -6.68
N SER A 198 14.23 -8.37 -6.56
CA SER A 198 13.18 -9.01 -7.33
C SER A 198 12.33 -9.96 -6.50
N ASP A 199 11.05 -10.05 -6.88
CA ASP A 199 10.03 -10.92 -6.30
C ASP A 199 9.67 -12.10 -7.20
N ALA A 200 10.34 -12.25 -8.36
CA ALA A 200 10.15 -13.40 -9.22
C ALA A 200 10.77 -14.65 -8.59
N ASP A 201 10.11 -15.80 -8.75
CA ASP A 201 10.52 -17.06 -8.12
C ASP A 201 11.96 -17.46 -8.49
N GLY A 202 12.35 -17.29 -9.77
CA GLY A 202 13.69 -17.62 -10.26
C GLY A 202 14.80 -16.66 -9.83
N ASP A 203 14.46 -15.47 -9.30
CA ASP A 203 15.43 -14.47 -8.87
C ASP A 203 15.75 -14.57 -7.36
N GLN A 204 15.14 -15.53 -6.67
CA GLN A 204 15.39 -15.74 -5.25
C GLN A 204 16.73 -16.46 -5.04
N SER A 205 17.48 -16.01 -4.04
CA SER A 205 18.75 -16.61 -3.60
C SER A 205 18.65 -16.97 -2.11
N ILE A 206 18.75 -18.27 -1.85
CA ILE A 206 18.61 -18.85 -0.52
C ILE A 206 19.98 -19.34 -0.08
N VAL A 207 20.51 -18.73 0.97
CA VAL A 207 21.81 -19.09 1.54
C VAL A 207 21.59 -19.66 2.93
N VAL A 208 22.06 -20.89 3.15
CA VAL A 208 21.96 -21.58 4.43
C VAL A 208 23.37 -21.87 4.96
N ARG A 209 23.63 -21.55 6.23
CA ARG A 209 24.86 -21.95 6.90
C ARG A 209 24.66 -23.18 7.76
N THR A 210 25.59 -24.10 7.67
CA THR A 210 25.66 -25.30 8.51
C THR A 210 27.05 -25.46 9.13
N PRO A 211 27.17 -25.93 10.38
CA PRO A 211 28.46 -26.33 10.94
C PRO A 211 28.85 -27.76 10.54
N GLY A 212 27.95 -28.48 9.84
CA GLY A 212 28.18 -29.84 9.37
C GLY A 212 29.34 -29.91 8.36
N ARG A 213 30.05 -31.04 8.36
CA ARG A 213 31.17 -31.30 7.45
C ARG A 213 31.01 -32.64 6.74
N GLY A 214 31.66 -32.78 5.59
CA GLY A 214 31.73 -34.04 4.84
C GLY A 214 30.34 -34.63 4.56
N ALA A 215 30.12 -35.88 4.98
CA ALA A 215 28.91 -36.65 4.69
C ALA A 215 27.60 -36.07 5.26
N ALA A 216 27.67 -35.14 6.21
CA ALA A 216 26.48 -34.49 6.78
C ALA A 216 25.90 -33.38 5.87
N VAL A 217 26.70 -32.84 4.93
CA VAL A 217 26.29 -31.69 4.10
C VAL A 217 25.33 -32.08 2.96
N PRO A 218 25.55 -33.18 2.19
CA PRO A 218 24.67 -33.52 1.07
C PRO A 218 23.19 -33.72 1.46
N PRO A 219 22.84 -34.37 2.59
CA PRO A 219 21.45 -34.45 3.03
C PRO A 219 20.82 -33.07 3.32
N ILE A 220 21.58 -32.15 3.94
CA ILE A 220 21.11 -30.79 4.22
C ILE A 220 20.87 -30.05 2.90
N VAL A 221 21.82 -30.10 1.96
CA VAL A 221 21.67 -29.52 0.62
C VAL A 221 20.42 -30.06 -0.06
N SER A 222 20.24 -31.39 -0.08
CA SER A 222 19.06 -32.00 -0.71
C SER A 222 17.76 -31.49 -0.10
N ARG A 223 17.69 -31.39 1.22
CA ARG A 223 16.47 -30.97 1.93
C ARG A 223 16.18 -29.47 1.75
N VAL A 224 17.21 -28.63 1.87
CA VAL A 224 17.10 -27.19 1.64
C VAL A 224 16.64 -26.93 0.21
N THR A 225 17.26 -27.60 -0.78
CA THR A 225 16.85 -27.46 -2.18
C THR A 225 15.40 -27.90 -2.38
N GLU A 226 15.00 -29.05 -1.84
CA GLU A 226 13.63 -29.55 -1.97
C GLU A 226 12.60 -28.55 -1.41
N GLU A 227 12.82 -28.02 -0.20
CA GLU A 227 11.89 -27.07 0.42
C GLU A 227 11.90 -25.71 -0.28
N THR A 228 13.06 -25.21 -0.71
CA THR A 228 13.13 -23.97 -1.49
C THR A 228 12.38 -24.09 -2.82
N GLN A 229 12.59 -25.17 -3.58
CA GLN A 229 11.96 -25.33 -4.90
C GLN A 229 10.43 -25.50 -4.82
N LYS A 230 9.87 -25.91 -3.67
CA LYS A 230 8.42 -25.92 -3.44
C LYS A 230 7.82 -24.51 -3.32
N VAL A 231 8.58 -23.57 -2.76
CA VAL A 231 8.11 -22.19 -2.48
C VAL A 231 8.47 -21.24 -3.62
N PHE A 232 9.69 -21.36 -4.13
CA PHE A 232 10.25 -20.53 -5.21
C PHE A 232 10.91 -21.43 -6.27
N PRO A 233 10.12 -21.94 -7.24
CA PRO A 233 10.65 -22.74 -8.33
C PRO A 233 11.70 -21.96 -9.14
N GLY A 234 12.87 -22.57 -9.34
CA GLY A 234 13.99 -21.96 -10.08
C GLY A 234 14.91 -21.09 -9.23
N ALA A 235 14.65 -20.93 -7.93
CA ALA A 235 15.52 -20.17 -7.03
C ALA A 235 16.91 -20.81 -6.89
N ASP A 236 17.92 -19.96 -6.69
CA ASP A 236 19.28 -20.37 -6.37
C ASP A 236 19.41 -20.79 -4.89
N VAL A 237 20.16 -21.87 -4.65
CA VAL A 237 20.34 -22.45 -3.32
C VAL A 237 21.81 -22.70 -3.05
N GLN A 238 22.34 -22.06 -2.01
CA GLN A 238 23.70 -22.24 -1.56
C GLN A 238 23.73 -22.69 -0.09
N VAL A 239 24.40 -23.82 0.18
CA VAL A 239 24.69 -24.26 1.54
C VAL A 239 26.18 -24.04 1.81
N ILE A 240 26.48 -23.21 2.82
CA ILE A 240 27.84 -22.88 3.23
C ILE A 240 28.18 -23.72 4.46
N ALA A 241 29.20 -24.57 4.31
CA ALA A 241 29.78 -25.37 5.38
C ALA A 241 31.21 -24.86 5.69
N PRO A 242 31.70 -25.00 6.93
CA PRO A 242 33.10 -24.76 7.22
C PRO A 242 33.97 -25.77 6.47
N GLU A 243 35.11 -25.30 5.96
CA GLU A 243 36.17 -26.15 5.41
C GLU A 243 36.63 -27.23 6.44
#